data_AF-A0A7V3I6Q7-F1
#
_entry.id   AF-A0A7V3I6Q7-F1
#
_cell.length_a   1.000
_cell.length_b   1.000
_cell.length_c   1.000
_cell.angle_alpha   90.00
_cell.angle_beta   90.00
_cell.angle_gamma   90.00
#
_symmetry.space_group_name_H-M   'P 1'
#
loop_
_entity.id
_entity.type
_entity.pdbx_description
1 polymer ?
#
loop_
_entity_poly.entity_id
_entity_poly.type
_entity_poly.pdbx_seq_one_letter_code
_entity_poly.pdbx_strand_id
1 'polypeptide(L)'
;MVAGFVLVAGVILVLVVAALWFAAAGLPKTLASIVPLAPGLVMLGTFLLIMTELILFLGGKDDRKAAKRDLGYLFPTLIVSAVLWYAAQKMLW
;
A
#
# COMPACT_ATOMS: atom_id res chain seq x y z
N MET A 1 8.75 -10.93 1.71
CA MET A 1 8.74 -10.41 0.32
C MET A 1 7.41 -10.64 -0.40
N VAL A 2 6.84 -11.85 -0.37
CA VAL A 2 5.58 -12.18 -1.08
C VAL A 2 4.42 -11.28 -0.65
N ALA A 3 4.25 -11.03 0.65
CA ALA A 3 3.14 -10.22 1.17
C ALA A 3 3.15 -8.77 0.67
N GLY A 4 4.30 -8.11 0.66
CA GLY A 4 4.43 -6.74 0.13
C GLY A 4 4.18 -6.66 -1.38
N PHE A 5 4.66 -7.65 -2.14
CA PHE A 5 4.35 -7.73 -3.57
C PHE A 5 2.85 -7.94 -3.83
N VAL A 6 2.23 -8.88 -3.11
CA VAL A 6 0.79 -9.15 -3.20
C VAL A 6 -0.03 -7.90 -2.85
N LEU A 7 0.39 -7.14 -1.84
CA LEU A 7 -0.25 -5.88 -1.50
C LEU A 7 -0.22 -4.89 -2.67
N VAL A 8 0.96 -4.61 -3.21
CA VAL A 8 1.12 -3.62 -4.28
C VAL A 8 0.39 -4.06 -5.55
N ALA A 9 0.58 -5.32 -5.97
CA ALA A 9 -0.09 -5.87 -7.14
C ALA A 9 -1.62 -5.89 -6.98
N GLY A 10 -2.12 -6.26 -5.79
CA GLY A 10 -3.53 -6.24 -5.46
C GLY A 10 -4.13 -4.84 -5.54
N VAL A 11 -3.46 -3.83 -4.98
CA VAL A 11 -3.91 -2.43 -5.07
C VAL A 11 -3.95 -1.95 -6.53
N ILE A 12 -2.92 -2.23 -7.33
CA ILE A 12 -2.89 -1.88 -8.75
C ILE A 12 -4.07 -2.52 -9.50
N LEU A 13 -4.30 -3.82 -9.30
CA LEU A 13 -5.38 -4.55 -9.95
C LEU A 13 -6.75 -3.93 -9.61
N VAL A 14 -7.01 -3.66 -8.32
CA VAL A 14 -8.26 -3.06 -7.86
C VAL A 14 -8.47 -1.68 -8.49
N LEU A 15 -7.42 -0.87 -8.61
CA LEU A 15 -7.51 0.46 -9.23
C LEU A 15 -7.78 0.39 -10.72
N VAL A 16 -7.18 -0.56 -11.44
CA VAL A 16 -7.44 -0.76 -12.87
C VAL A 16 -8.89 -1.17 -13.09
N VAL A 17 -9.40 -2.11 -12.30
CA VAL A 17 -10.81 -2.55 -12.37
C VAL A 17 -11.76 -1.40 -12.04
N ALA A 18 -11.47 -0.64 -10.97
CA ALA A 18 -12.25 0.54 -10.61
C ALA A 18 -12.23 1.58 -11.73
N ALA A 19 -11.07 1.86 -12.33
CA ALA A 19 -10.94 2.82 -13.40
C ALA A 19 -11.77 2.45 -14.64
N LEU A 20 -11.73 1.17 -15.04
CA LEU A 20 -12.56 0.66 -16.14
C LEU A 20 -14.06 0.79 -15.82
N TRP A 21 -14.46 0.50 -14.59
CA TRP A 21 -15.84 0.63 -14.14
C TRP A 21 -16.33 2.09 -14.18
N PHE A 22 -15.55 3.03 -13.64
CA PHE A 22 -15.91 4.45 -13.64
C PHE A 22 -15.93 5.05 -15.05
N ALA A 23 -15.04 4.59 -15.94
CA ALA A 23 -15.06 4.96 -17.35
C ALA A 23 -16.34 4.46 -18.05
N ALA A 24 -16.72 3.20 -17.81
CA ALA A 24 -17.95 2.61 -18.36
C ALA A 24 -19.23 3.28 -17.81
N ALA A 25 -19.21 3.74 -16.57
CA ALA A 25 -20.32 4.43 -15.92
C ALA A 25 -20.47 5.92 -16.33
N GLY A 26 -19.59 6.44 -17.20
CA GLY A 26 -19.64 7.83 -17.65
C GLY A 26 -19.25 8.85 -16.57
N LEU A 27 -18.49 8.42 -15.54
CA LEU A 27 -18.01 9.28 -14.45
C LEU A 27 -16.47 9.43 -14.50
N PRO A 28 -15.90 10.03 -15.55
CA PRO A 28 -14.45 10.18 -15.66
C PRO A 28 -13.88 11.16 -14.64
N LYS A 29 -14.69 12.13 -14.16
CA LYS A 29 -14.25 13.13 -13.17
C LYS A 29 -13.91 12.51 -11.81
N THR A 30 -14.54 11.40 -11.45
CA THR A 30 -14.23 10.65 -10.22
C THR A 30 -12.98 9.78 -10.33
N LEU A 31 -12.38 9.61 -11.53
CA LEU A 31 -11.11 8.89 -11.66
C LEU A 31 -9.97 9.61 -10.91
N ALA A 32 -9.93 10.95 -11.01
CA ALA A 32 -8.90 11.76 -10.37
C ALA A 32 -8.95 11.66 -8.84
N SER A 33 -10.15 11.54 -8.24
CA SER A 33 -10.30 11.38 -6.79
C SER A 33 -9.90 9.99 -6.28
N ILE A 34 -9.77 9.00 -7.16
CA ILE A 34 -9.37 7.62 -6.82
C ILE A 34 -7.85 7.45 -6.85
N VAL A 35 -7.13 8.25 -7.65
CA VAL A 35 -5.66 8.21 -7.73
C VAL A 35 -4.97 8.33 -6.35
N PRO A 36 -5.35 9.24 -5.44
CA PRO A 36 -4.74 9.31 -4.12
C PRO A 36 -5.11 8.13 -3.21
N LEU A 37 -6.19 7.37 -3.49
CA LEU A 37 -6.51 6.18 -2.70
C LEU A 37 -5.45 5.08 -2.86
N ALA A 38 -4.77 5.03 -4.01
CA ALA A 38 -3.74 4.04 -4.31
C ALA A 38 -2.59 4.03 -3.28
N PRO A 39 -1.82 5.13 -3.11
CA PRO A 39 -0.76 5.18 -2.11
C PRO A 39 -1.31 5.10 -0.68
N GLY A 40 -2.54 5.57 -0.43
CA GLY A 40 -3.19 5.45 0.89
C GLY A 40 -3.48 4.00 1.29
N LEU A 41 -4.00 3.18 0.37
CA LEU A 41 -4.26 1.76 0.60
C LEU A 41 -2.95 0.96 0.75
N VAL A 42 -1.94 1.26 -0.06
CA VAL A 42 -0.61 0.64 0.09
C VAL A 42 0.01 1.02 1.44
N MET A 43 -0.11 2.29 1.86
CA MET A 43 0.36 2.74 3.17
C MET A 43 -0.34 1.98 4.31
N LEU A 44 -1.67 1.89 4.29
CA LEU A 44 -2.47 1.19 5.29
C LEU A 44 -2.12 -0.31 5.35
N GLY A 45 -2.04 -0.97 4.20
CA GLY A 45 -1.66 -2.38 4.13
C GLY A 45 -0.23 -2.64 4.60
N THR A 46 0.71 -1.76 4.24
CA THR A 46 2.11 -1.84 4.70
C THR A 46 2.19 -1.65 6.21
N PHE A 47 1.40 -0.73 6.78
CA PHE A 47 1.33 -0.54 8.23
C PHE A 47 0.84 -1.81 8.95
N LEU A 48 -0.21 -2.47 8.44
CA LEU A 48 -0.71 -3.73 9.01
C LEU A 48 0.33 -4.87 8.91
N LEU A 49 1.07 -4.94 7.80
CA LEU A 49 2.18 -5.88 7.67
C LEU A 49 3.28 -5.59 8.69
N ILE A 50 3.66 -4.33 8.88
CA ILE A 50 4.64 -3.94 9.92
C ILE A 50 4.16 -4.37 11.30
N MET A 51 2.88 -4.17 11.64
CA MET A 51 2.33 -4.64 12.92
C MET A 51 2.45 -6.16 13.07
N THR A 52 2.21 -6.91 12.00
CA THR A 52 2.35 -8.37 11.98
C THR A 52 3.80 -8.79 12.19
N GLU A 53 4.75 -8.13 11.53
CA GLU A 53 6.18 -8.39 11.72
C GLU A 53 6.67 -8.03 13.13
N LEU A 54 6.12 -6.98 13.75
CA LEU A 54 6.42 -6.63 15.15
C LEU A 54 5.96 -7.72 16.12
N ILE A 55 4.83 -8.39 15.83
CA ILE A 55 4.38 -9.55 16.62
C ILE A 55 5.35 -10.72 16.44
N LEU A 56 5.79 -11.01 15.21
CA LEU A 56 6.79 -12.04 14.92
C LEU A 56 8.15 -11.76 15.59
N PHE A 57 8.48 -10.49 15.82
CA PHE A 57 9.67 -10.09 16.56
C PHE A 57 9.68 -10.60 18.02
N LEU A 58 8.52 -10.89 18.60
CA LEU A 58 8.42 -11.49 19.94
C LEU A 58 8.66 -13.01 19.92
N GLY A 59 8.64 -13.65 18.74
CA GLY A 59 8.81 -15.09 18.53
C GLY A 59 10.25 -15.59 18.67
N GLY A 60 10.51 -16.74 18.03
CA GLY A 60 11.80 -17.43 18.06
C GLY A 60 12.92 -16.65 17.36
N LYS A 61 14.16 -17.16 17.45
CA LYS A 61 15.32 -16.53 16.79
C LYS A 61 15.14 -16.43 15.26
N ASP A 62 14.53 -17.44 14.65
CA ASP A 62 14.27 -17.47 13.21
C ASP A 62 13.17 -16.48 12.81
N ASP A 63 12.10 -16.38 13.59
CA ASP A 63 11.02 -15.40 13.40
C ASP A 63 11.55 -13.97 13.48
N ARG A 64 12.40 -13.68 14.48
CA ARG A 64 13.06 -12.37 14.63
C ARG A 64 13.93 -12.01 13.43
N LYS A 65 14.64 -12.99 12.87
CA LYS A 65 15.51 -12.76 11.70
C LYS A 65 14.66 -12.47 10.46
N ALA A 66 13.56 -13.21 10.27
CA ALA A 66 12.60 -12.96 9.20
C ALA A 66 11.97 -11.56 9.36
N ALA A 67 11.47 -11.23 10.54
CA ALA A 67 10.85 -9.93 10.83
C ALA A 67 11.80 -8.75 10.60
N LYS A 68 13.08 -8.85 10.99
CA LYS A 68 14.08 -7.80 10.71
C LYS A 68 14.28 -7.56 9.23
N ARG A 69 14.41 -8.64 8.45
CA ARG A 69 14.54 -8.56 6.99
C ARG A 69 13.28 -7.92 6.40
N ASP A 70 12.13 -8.32 6.92
CA ASP A 70 10.84 -7.92 6.35
C ASP A 70 10.49 -6.46 6.68
N LEU A 71 10.78 -6.00 7.90
CA LEU A 71 10.74 -4.58 8.28
C LEU A 71 11.67 -3.70 7.44
N GLY A 72 12.85 -4.23 7.06
CA GLY A 72 13.85 -3.48 6.29
C GLY A 72 13.34 -2.95 4.95
N TYR A 73 12.37 -3.62 4.32
CA TYR A 73 11.74 -3.12 3.10
C TYR A 73 10.35 -2.51 3.33
N LEU A 74 9.57 -3.00 4.31
CA LEU A 74 8.24 -2.45 4.59
C LEU A 74 8.34 -0.99 5.05
N PHE A 75 9.38 -0.64 5.82
CA PHE A 75 9.53 0.71 6.34
C PHE A 75 9.79 1.75 5.23
N PRO A 76 10.73 1.54 4.27
CA PRO A 76 10.82 2.37 3.07
C PRO A 76 9.52 2.43 2.26
N THR A 77 8.83 1.31 2.08
CA THR A 77 7.54 1.28 1.35
C THR A 77 6.49 2.15 2.02
N LEU A 78 6.41 2.14 3.35
CA LEU A 78 5.51 2.99 4.11
C LEU A 78 5.81 4.47 3.90
N ILE A 79 7.10 4.86 3.99
CA ILE A 79 7.52 6.26 3.80
C ILE A 79 7.20 6.72 2.39
N VAL A 80 7.58 5.95 1.37
CA VAL A 80 7.32 6.30 -0.03
C VAL A 80 5.82 6.43 -0.28
N SER A 81 5.02 5.50 0.24
CA SER A 81 3.56 5.54 0.10
C SER A 81 2.94 6.74 0.81
N ALA A 82 3.43 7.11 2.00
CA ALA A 82 2.98 8.29 2.73
C ALA A 82 3.30 9.59 1.98
N VAL A 83 4.52 9.71 1.43
CA VAL A 83 4.94 10.86 0.62
C VAL A 83 4.09 10.97 -0.64
N LEU A 84 3.87 9.86 -1.35
CA LEU A 84 3.02 9.83 -2.55
C LEU A 84 1.57 10.18 -2.23
N TRP A 85 1.02 9.69 -1.11
CA TRP A 85 -0.32 10.03 -0.67
C TRP A 85 -0.45 11.51 -0.35
N TYR A 86 0.50 12.06 0.42
CA TYR A 86 0.54 13.48 0.76
C TYR A 86 0.66 14.38 -0.48
N ALA A 87 1.56 14.03 -1.41
CA ALA A 87 1.72 14.74 -2.67
C ALA A 87 0.44 14.68 -3.52
N ALA A 88 -0.18 13.49 -3.62
CA ALA A 88 -1.42 13.32 -4.38
C ALA A 88 -2.58 14.11 -3.79
N GLN A 89 -2.70 14.19 -2.46
CA GLN A 89 -3.69 15.06 -1.79
C GLN A 89 -3.46 16.52 -2.19
N LYS A 90 -2.22 17.03 -2.07
CA LYS A 90 -1.89 18.43 -2.34
C LYS A 90 -2.01 18.84 -3.83
N MET A 91 -1.86 17.90 -4.76
CA MET A 91 -1.93 18.19 -6.20
C MET A 91 -3.34 18.06 -6.77
N LEU A 92 -4.21 17.28 -6.12
CA LEU A 92 -5.56 16.97 -6.61
C LEU A 92 -6.69 17.67 -5.82
N TRP A 93 -6.37 18.27 -4.67
CA TRP A 93 -7.26 19.03 -3.78
C TRP A 93 -6.59 20.31 -3.32
#